data_AF-A0A7J9DY20-F1
#
_entry.id   AF-A0A7J9DY20-F1
#
_cell.length_a   1.000
_cell.length_b   1.000
_cell.length_c   1.000
_cell.angle_alpha   90.00
_cell.angle_beta   90.00
_cell.angle_gamma   90.00
#
_symmetry.space_group_name_H-M   'P 1'
#
loop_
_entity.id
_entity.type
_entity.pdbx_description
1 polymer ?
#
loop_
_entity_poly.entity_id
_entity_poly.type
_entity_poly.pdbx_seq_one_letter_code
_entity_poly.pdbx_strand_id
1 'polypeptide(L)' 'MLGNTIKMVVQRVTTDSLPHFKRYYVCFDTLKRGWKVGSRPLIGLDGCFLKGLFKSEFLTTVGRNANNQMFPIA' A
#
# COMPACT_ATOMS: atom_id res chain seq x y z
N MET A 1 -21.37 2.65 4.54
CA MET A 1 -20.05 2.54 5.21
C MET A 1 -19.03 2.09 4.15
N LEU A 2 -18.63 3.00 3.25
CA LEU A 2 -17.71 2.77 2.12
C LEU A 2 -16.31 3.29 2.51
N GLY A 3 -15.16 2.80 2.05
CA GLY A 3 -14.88 1.71 1.11
C GLY A 3 -13.36 1.47 1.07
N ASN A 4 -12.88 0.52 1.87
CA ASN A 4 -11.47 0.11 1.85
C ASN A 4 -11.10 -0.33 0.43
N THR A 5 -9.93 0.11 -0.06
CA THR A 5 -9.45 -0.28 -1.38
C THR A 5 -8.51 -1.46 -1.23
N ILE A 6 -8.85 -2.58 -1.86
CA ILE A 6 -7.94 -3.72 -2.04
C ILE A 6 -7.79 -3.92 -3.55
N LYS A 7 -6.56 -3.89 -4.04
CA LYS A 7 -6.24 -4.18 -5.45
C LYS A 7 -5.13 -5.23 -5.49
N MET A 8 -5.45 -6.40 -5.99
CA MET A 8 -4.48 -7.45 -6.29
C MET A 8 -4.35 -7.59 -7.80
N VAL A 9 -3.12 -7.67 -8.27
CA VAL A 9 -2.83 -7.98 -9.68
C VAL A 9 -1.97 -9.22 -9.72
N VAL A 10 -2.46 -10.20 -10.48
CA VAL A 10 -1.72 -11.38 -10.89
C VAL A 10 -1.45 -11.29 -12.39
N GLN A 11 -0.33 -11.85 -12.84
CA GLN A 11 0.00 -11.94 -14.25
C GLN A 11 0.28 -13.39 -14.64
N ARG A 12 -0.06 -13.74 -15.87
CA ARG A 12 0.39 -14.98 -16.51
C ARG A 12 1.40 -14.61 -17.59
N VAL A 13 2.46 -15.39 -17.72
CA VAL A 13 3.47 -15.18 -18.78
C VAL A 13 2.90 -15.68 -20.11
N THR A 14 2.22 -16.82 -20.08
CA THR A 14 1.44 -17.42 -21.17
C THR A 14 0.08 -17.89 -20.65
N THR A 15 -0.89 -18.14 -21.53
CA THR A 15 -2.25 -18.60 -21.14
C THR A 15 -2.21 -19.84 -20.25
N ASP A 16 -1.30 -20.77 -20.55
CA ASP A 16 -1.16 -22.04 -19.84
C ASP A 16 -0.24 -21.96 -18.60
N SER A 17 0.51 -20.87 -18.43
CA SER A 17 1.37 -20.68 -17.27
C SER A 17 0.58 -20.48 -15.98
N LEU A 18 1.15 -20.91 -14.86
CA LEU A 18 0.60 -20.63 -13.55
C LEU A 18 0.54 -19.10 -13.30
N PRO A 19 -0.49 -18.60 -12.61
CA PRO A 19 -0.58 -17.19 -12.26
C PRO A 19 0.54 -16.83 -11.28
N HIS A 20 1.26 -15.76 -11.61
CA HIS A 20 2.30 -15.17 -10.78
C HIS A 20 1.79 -13.90 -10.12
N PHE A 21 2.08 -13.74 -8.83
CA PHE A 21 1.79 -12.51 -8.12
C PHE A 21 2.58 -11.34 -8.72
N LYS A 22 1.90 -10.22 -9.02
CA LYS A 22 2.54 -9.01 -9.54
C LYS A 22 2.60 -7.91 -8.50
N ARG A 23 1.47 -7.57 -7.89
CA ARG A 23 1.37 -6.53 -6.87
C ARG A 23 0.10 -6.65 -6.05
N TYR A 24 0.17 -6.12 -4.84
CA TYR A 24 -0.96 -5.97 -3.93
C TYR A 24 -0.96 -4.55 -3.38
N TYR A 25 -2.13 -3.97 -3.24
CA TYR A 25 -2.35 -2.66 -2.64
C TYR A 25 -3.54 -2.74 -1.70
N VAL A 26 -3.35 -2.26 -0.48
CA VAL A 26 -4.41 -2.10 0.51
C VAL A 26 -4.40 -0.66 0.99
N CYS A 27 -5.58 -0.05 1.14
CA CYS A 27 -5.71 1.26 1.73
C CYS A 27 -7.04 1.36 2.46
N PHE A 28 -6.95 1.69 3.75
CA PHE A 28 -8.12 1.91 4.59
C PHE A 28 -8.68 3.30 4.30
N ASP A 29 -9.97 3.37 3.99
CA ASP A 29 -10.61 4.62 3.61
C ASP A 29 -10.55 5.67 4.73
N THR A 30 -10.64 5.22 5.99
CA THR A 30 -10.50 6.07 7.17
C THR A 30 -9.11 6.70 7.26
N LEU A 31 -8.04 5.96 6.98
CA LEU A 31 -6.68 6.48 6.95
C LEU A 31 -6.50 7.50 5.82
N LYS A 32 -6.98 7.17 4.62
CA LYS A 32 -6.94 8.06 3.46
C LYS A 32 -7.68 9.37 3.71
N ARG A 33 -8.87 9.33 4.32
CA ARG A 33 -9.64 10.53 4.67
C ARG A 33 -8.99 11.33 5.79
N GLY A 34 -8.53 10.67 6.85
CA GLY A 34 -7.83 11.31 7.97
C GLY A 34 -6.57 12.05 7.50
N TRP A 35 -5.80 11.44 6.59
CA TRP A 35 -4.67 12.08 5.94
C TRP A 35 -5.08 13.35 5.18
N LYS A 36 -6.07 13.25 4.30
CA LYS A 36 -6.54 14.37 3.46
C LYS A 36 -7.05 15.57 4.26
N VAL A 37 -7.62 15.34 5.44
CA VAL A 37 -8.22 16.41 6.27
C VAL A 37 -7.22 17.02 7.25
N GLY A 38 -6.39 16.19 7.90
CA GLY A 38 -5.65 16.60 9.09
C GLY A 38 -4.13 16.55 8.99
N SER A 39 -3.57 16.28 7.81
CA SER A 39 -2.14 16.05 7.66
C SER A 39 -1.43 17.03 6.72
N ARG A 40 -0.11 17.16 6.91
CA ARG A 40 0.75 17.99 6.06
C ARG A 40 0.95 17.27 4.73
N PRO A 41 1.16 17.97 3.60
CA PRO A 41 1.42 17.33 2.30
C PRO A 41 2.87 16.79 2.22
N LEU A 42 3.29 16.01 3.21
CA LEU A 42 4.59 15.36 3.29
C LEU A 42 4.39 13.85 3.34
N ILE A 43 4.86 13.16 2.31
CA ILE A 43 4.74 11.71 2.15
C ILE A 43 6.15 11.12 2.14
N GLY A 44 6.36 10.13 3.00
CA GLY A 44 7.52 9.24 2.96
C GLY A 44 7.11 7.89 2.39
N LEU A 45 7.92 7.35 1.50
CA LEU A 45 7.79 5.99 0.99
C LEU A 45 8.94 5.17 1.56
N ASP A 46 8.61 4.07 2.22
CA ASP A 46 9.58 3.10 2.72
C ASP A 46 9.31 1.73 2.08
N GLY A 47 10.34 0.90 1.97
CA GLY A 47 10.29 -0.38 1.28
C GLY A 47 11.11 -1.44 1.99
N CYS A 48 10.56 -2.64 2.15
CA CYS A 48 11.31 -3.78 2.66
C CYS A 48 11.12 -5.03 1.80
N PHE A 49 12.17 -5.84 1.68
CA PHE A 49 12.07 -7.12 0.98
C PHE A 49 11.43 -8.18 1.87
N LEU A 50 10.36 -8.81 1.37
CA LEU A 50 9.72 -9.92 2.06
C LEU A 50 10.59 -11.18 1.95
N LYS A 51 10.84 -11.81 3.10
CA LYS A 51 11.42 -13.15 3.17
C LYS A 51 10.29 -14.16 3.06
N GLY A 52 10.25 -14.93 1.98
CA GLY A 52 9.24 -15.96 1.75
C GLY A 52 9.35 -16.58 0.36
N LEU A 53 8.41 -17.47 0.02
CA LEU A 53 8.30 -18.10 -1.30
C LEU A 53 8.24 -17.07 -2.44
N PHE A 54 7.63 -15.92 -2.17
CA PHE A 54 7.51 -14.82 -3.12
C PHE A 54 8.43 -13.67 -2.72
N LYS A 55 9.64 -13.65 -3.29
CA LYS A 55 10.57 -12.53 -3.17
C LYS A 55 9.93 -11.30 -3.81
N SER A 56 9.52 -10.35 -2.97
CA SER A 56 8.85 -9.12 -3.40
C SER A 56 9.21 -7.97 -2.47
N GLU A 57 8.96 -6.76 -2.93
CA GLU A 57 9.13 -5.54 -2.16
C GLU A 57 7.78 -5.12 -1.58
N PHE A 58 7.75 -4.92 -0.26
CA PHE A 58 6.61 -4.36 0.45
C PHE A 58 6.86 -2.87 0.66
N LEU A 59 6.09 -2.06 -0.07
CA LEU A 59 6.14 -0.61 0.03
C LEU A 59 5.08 -0.12 1.02
N THR A 60 5.49 0.73 1.96
CA THR A 60 4.61 1.41 2.90
C THR A 60 4.70 2.92 2.69
N THR A 61 3.55 3.57 2.62
CA THR A 61 3.44 5.02 2.54
C THR A 61 3.11 5.56 3.93
N VAL A 62 4.02 6.37 4.48
CA VAL A 62 3.80 7.11 5.72
C VAL A 62 3.69 8.60 5.42
N GLY A 63 3.02 9.34 6.29
CA GLY A 63 3.08 10.79 6.23
C GLY A 63 3.09 11.41 7.60
N ARG A 64 3.20 12.74 7.64
CA ARG A 64 3.23 13.51 8.88
C ARG A 64 1.92 14.26 9.13
N ASN A 65 1.28 14.01 10.28
CA ASN A 65 0.06 14.72 10.66
C ASN A 65 0.34 16.15 11.17
N ALA A 66 -0.72 16.92 11.47
CA ALA A 66 -0.60 18.28 12.01
C ALA A 66 0.20 18.35 13.33
N ASN A 67 0.13 17.29 14.14
CA ASN A 67 0.84 17.13 15.42
C ASN A 67 2.29 16.67 15.26
N ASN A 68 2.85 16.73 14.05
CA ASN A 68 4.23 16.32 13.75
C ASN A 68 4.53 14.82 13.98
N GLN A 69 3.51 13.98 14.10
CA GLN A 69 3.64 12.53 14.27
C GLN A 69 3.57 11.81 12.92
N MET A 70 4.18 10.62 12.84
CA MET A 70 4.05 9.74 11.68
C MET A 70 2.69 9.04 11.67
N PHE A 71 2.09 8.92 10.49
CA PHE A 71 0.76 8.37 10.25
C PHE A 71 0.79 7.46 9.01
N PRO A 72 0.32 6.20 9.08
CA PRO A 72 0.28 5.31 7.92
C PRO A 72 -0.82 5.73 6.94
N ILE A 73 -0.50 5.77 5.64
CA ILE A 73 -1.42 6.19 4.57
C ILE A 73 -1.87 4.98 3.74
N ALA A 74 -0.93 4.12 3.34
CA ALA A 74 -1.16 2.94 2.50
C ALA A 74 -0.06 1.90 2.70
#